data_AF-A0A447QQC9-F1
#
_entry.id   AF-A0A447QQC9-F1
#
_cell.length_a   1.000
_cell.length_b   1.000
_cell.length_c   1.000
_cell.angle_alpha   90.00
_cell.angle_beta   90.00
_cell.angle_gamma   90.00
#
_symmetry.space_group_name_H-M   'P 1'
#
loop_
_entity.id
_entity.type
_entity.pdbx_description
1 polymer ?
#
loop_
_entity_poly.entity_id
_entity_poly.type
_entity_poly.pdbx_seq_one_letter_code
_entity_poly.pdbx_strand_id
1 'polypeptide(L)'
;MTTVSTLGALVALVVAIVLILRKVPPAYGMIAGALAGGLCGGADLVETVTLMIGGAQGITNAVMRILAAGVLAGVLIESGAAHTIAETIVRKVGETRALLALAVATLILTAVGVFIDVAVITVAPIALSIAHKAGISRVAILLAMIGGGKAGNVMSPNPNTIAAADNFHQPLTSVMMAGIVPGLCGLLVAYLLAKRLSNRGSMVLAEELTAQNEGARPGFWAALSAPLIAIVLLSLRPIAGIAIDPLIALPVGGLAGALLMGASASAISL
;
A
#
# COMPACT_ATOMS: atom_id res chain seq x y z
N MET A 1 -35.43 14.28 2.73
CA MET A 1 -34.02 14.13 2.34
C MET A 1 -33.82 14.98 1.10
N THR A 2 -33.03 16.04 1.21
CA THR A 2 -32.71 16.91 0.07
C THR A 2 -31.93 16.07 -0.94
N THR A 3 -32.39 16.06 -2.18
CA THR A 3 -31.78 15.28 -3.25
C THR A 3 -31.02 16.23 -4.14
N VAL A 4 -29.73 15.99 -4.32
CA VAL A 4 -28.90 16.73 -5.27
C VAL A 4 -29.22 16.22 -6.66
N SER A 5 -29.49 17.13 -7.59
CA SER A 5 -29.72 16.75 -8.99
C SER A 5 -28.49 16.06 -9.59
N THR A 6 -28.72 15.18 -10.57
CA THR A 6 -27.64 14.53 -11.33
C THR A 6 -26.73 15.55 -12.00
N LEU A 7 -27.28 16.68 -12.43
CA LEU A 7 -26.52 17.80 -13.00
C LEU A 7 -25.59 18.42 -11.94
N GLY A 8 -26.06 18.61 -10.71
CA GLY A 8 -25.22 19.05 -9.59
C GLY A 8 -24.06 18.10 -9.31
N ALA A 9 -24.31 16.79 -9.31
CA ALA A 9 -23.26 15.77 -9.13
C ALA A 9 -22.21 15.80 -10.27
N LEU A 10 -22.64 15.98 -11.52
CA LEU A 10 -21.73 16.13 -12.66
C LEU A 10 -20.89 17.41 -12.55
N VAL A 11 -21.49 18.52 -12.13
CA VAL A 11 -20.77 19.77 -11.87
C VAL A 11 -19.71 19.56 -10.79
N ALA A 12 -20.06 18.88 -9.68
CA ALA A 12 -19.10 18.57 -8.62
C ALA A 12 -17.88 17.82 -9.16
N LEU A 13 -18.14 16.77 -9.95
CA LEU A 13 -17.11 15.92 -10.54
C LEU A 13 -16.20 16.70 -11.49
N VAL A 14 -16.78 17.47 -12.41
CA VAL A 14 -16.03 18.27 -13.38
C VAL A 14 -15.16 19.32 -12.66
N VAL A 15 -15.73 20.06 -11.72
CA VAL A 15 -14.98 21.08 -10.95
C VAL A 15 -13.83 20.44 -10.18
N ALA A 16 -14.08 19.33 -9.48
CA ALA A 16 -13.04 18.62 -8.74
C ALA A 16 -11.90 18.14 -9.66
N ILE A 17 -12.22 17.49 -10.79
CA ILE A 17 -11.22 17.00 -11.74
C ILE A 17 -10.40 18.14 -12.32
N VAL A 18 -11.05 19.22 -12.76
CA VAL A 18 -10.36 20.38 -13.35
C VAL A 18 -9.39 21.01 -12.34
N LEU A 19 -9.79 21.16 -11.07
CA LEU A 19 -8.92 21.69 -10.03
C LEU A 19 -7.73 20.76 -9.75
N ILE A 20 -7.96 19.45 -9.68
CA ILE A 20 -6.89 18.45 -9.48
C ILE A 20 -5.89 18.49 -10.64
N LEU A 21 -6.37 18.55 -11.89
CA LEU A 21 -5.52 18.66 -13.08
C LEU A 21 -4.73 19.98 -13.12
N ARG A 22 -5.26 21.04 -12.50
CA ARG A 22 -4.56 22.31 -12.28
C ARG A 22 -3.60 22.31 -11.08
N LYS A 23 -3.27 21.13 -10.54
CA LYS A 23 -2.35 20.92 -9.40
C LYS A 23 -2.85 21.47 -8.06
N VAL A 24 -4.15 21.74 -7.92
CA VAL A 24 -4.74 21.97 -6.59
C VAL A 24 -4.71 20.65 -5.82
N PRO A 25 -4.32 20.63 -4.52
CA PRO A 25 -4.35 19.40 -3.74
C PRO A 25 -5.74 18.76 -3.77
N PRO A 26 -5.85 17.42 -3.95
CA PRO A 26 -7.13 16.75 -4.15
C PRO A 26 -8.19 17.02 -3.08
N ALA A 27 -7.78 17.17 -1.81
CA ALA A 27 -8.69 17.51 -0.72
C ALA A 27 -9.45 18.81 -0.99
N TYR A 28 -8.74 19.89 -1.37
CA TYR A 28 -9.35 21.18 -1.68
C TYR A 28 -10.17 21.13 -2.97
N GLY A 29 -9.69 20.41 -3.98
CA GLY A 29 -10.42 20.22 -5.24
C GLY A 29 -11.77 19.52 -5.02
N MET A 30 -11.80 18.47 -4.20
CA MET A 30 -13.04 17.74 -3.86
C MET A 30 -13.99 18.58 -3.03
N ILE A 31 -13.51 19.34 -2.04
CA ILE A 31 -14.34 20.25 -1.24
C ILE A 31 -15.00 21.31 -2.12
N ALA A 32 -14.22 21.96 -2.99
CA ALA A 32 -14.72 22.98 -3.90
C ALA A 32 -15.73 22.40 -4.92
N GLY A 33 -15.46 21.21 -5.44
CA GLY A 33 -16.39 20.48 -6.30
C GLY A 33 -17.70 20.16 -5.58
N ALA A 34 -17.64 19.58 -4.38
CA ALA A 34 -18.82 19.25 -3.60
C ALA A 34 -19.69 20.48 -3.27
N LEU A 35 -19.06 21.61 -2.92
CA LEU A 35 -19.75 22.89 -2.73
C LEU A 35 -20.44 23.37 -4.01
N ALA A 36 -19.71 23.40 -5.13
CA ALA A 36 -20.27 23.84 -6.41
C ALA A 36 -21.44 22.95 -6.86
N GLY A 37 -21.28 21.63 -6.71
CA GLY A 37 -22.32 20.67 -7.11
C GLY A 37 -23.53 20.63 -6.20
N GLY A 38 -23.38 20.87 -4.89
CA GLY A 38 -24.52 21.01 -3.98
C GLY A 38 -25.38 22.22 -4.34
N LEU A 39 -24.73 23.38 -4.54
CA LEU A 39 -25.40 24.63 -4.91
C LEU A 39 -26.06 24.56 -6.30
N CYS A 40 -25.33 24.09 -7.32
CA CYS A 40 -25.90 23.86 -8.67
C CYS A 40 -26.93 22.72 -8.68
N GLY A 41 -26.86 21.84 -7.68
CA GLY A 41 -27.73 20.70 -7.47
C GLY A 41 -29.11 21.05 -6.93
N GLY A 42 -29.32 22.29 -6.50
CA GLY A 42 -30.56 22.78 -5.89
C GLY A 42 -30.59 22.71 -4.36
N ALA A 43 -29.49 22.34 -3.71
CA ALA A 43 -29.37 22.42 -2.26
C ALA A 43 -28.93 23.83 -1.85
N ASP A 44 -29.42 24.32 -0.71
CA ASP A 44 -28.90 25.56 -0.14
C ASP A 44 -27.49 25.37 0.45
N LEU A 45 -26.86 26.45 0.93
CA LEU A 45 -25.50 26.38 1.47
C LEU A 45 -25.40 25.49 2.72
N VAL A 46 -26.39 25.54 3.61
CA VAL A 46 -26.41 24.80 4.87
C VAL A 46 -26.65 23.31 4.60
N GLU A 47 -27.57 22.99 3.71
CA GLU A 47 -27.85 21.65 3.23
C GLU A 47 -26.64 21.07 2.51
N THR A 48 -25.97 21.85 1.65
CA THR A 48 -24.75 21.42 0.95
C THR A 48 -23.66 21.02 1.93
N VAL A 49 -23.38 21.87 2.94
CA VAL A 49 -22.42 21.55 3.99
C VAL A 49 -22.84 20.31 4.79
N THR A 50 -24.14 20.16 5.07
CA THR A 50 -24.68 18.99 5.78
C THR A 50 -24.48 17.70 4.99
N LEU A 51 -24.72 17.74 3.67
CA LEU A 51 -24.47 16.62 2.76
C LEU A 51 -22.97 16.29 2.66
N MET A 52 -22.10 17.29 2.65
CA MET A 52 -20.65 17.09 2.68
C MET A 52 -20.21 16.40 3.97
N ILE A 53 -20.73 16.83 5.13
CA ILE A 53 -20.45 16.20 6.43
C ILE A 53 -20.98 14.76 6.44
N GLY A 54 -22.20 14.52 5.97
CA GLY A 54 -22.77 13.18 5.88
C GLY A 54 -21.97 12.25 4.97
N GLY A 55 -21.50 12.75 3.82
CA GLY A 55 -20.62 12.02 2.92
C GLY A 55 -19.27 11.69 3.57
N ALA A 56 -18.68 12.64 4.29
CA ALA A 56 -17.44 12.42 5.04
C ALA A 56 -17.64 11.37 6.16
N GLN A 57 -18.76 11.41 6.88
CA GLN A 57 -19.11 10.42 7.90
C GLN A 57 -19.21 8.99 7.32
N GLY A 58 -19.72 8.86 6.09
CA GLY A 58 -19.84 7.58 5.40
C GLY A 58 -18.50 6.88 5.14
N ILE A 59 -17.40 7.63 5.04
CA ILE A 59 -16.05 7.07 4.81
C ILE A 59 -15.18 7.00 6.08
N THR A 60 -15.66 7.51 7.22
CA THR A 60 -14.89 7.55 8.48
C THR A 60 -14.36 6.18 8.88
N ASN A 61 -15.17 5.12 8.76
CA ASN A 61 -14.75 3.76 9.11
C ASN A 61 -13.55 3.29 8.25
N ALA A 62 -13.60 3.55 6.95
CA ALA A 62 -12.51 3.22 6.04
C ALA A 62 -11.24 4.00 6.41
N VAL A 63 -11.36 5.30 6.68
CA VAL A 63 -10.25 6.17 7.11
C VAL A 63 -9.62 5.66 8.40
N MET A 64 -10.42 5.32 9.41
CA MET A 64 -9.91 4.79 10.68
C MET A 64 -9.14 3.48 10.48
N ARG A 65 -9.64 2.55 9.65
CA ARG A 65 -8.96 1.30 9.32
C ARG A 65 -7.66 1.53 8.54
N ILE A 66 -7.61 2.56 7.68
CA ILE A 66 -6.40 2.97 6.98
C ILE A 66 -5.33 3.47 7.94
N LEU A 67 -5.71 4.33 8.89
CA LEU A 67 -4.80 4.81 9.92
C LEU A 67 -4.24 3.64 10.76
N ALA A 68 -5.10 2.67 11.07
CA ALA A 68 -4.72 1.45 11.76
C ALA A 68 -3.71 0.59 10.97
N ALA A 69 -3.90 0.45 9.65
CA ALA A 69 -2.92 -0.18 8.76
C ALA A 69 -1.57 0.56 8.74
N GLY A 70 -1.61 1.89 8.88
CA GLY A 70 -0.43 2.75 9.00
C GLY A 70 0.46 2.39 10.19
N VAL A 71 -0.11 1.95 11.32
CA VAL A 71 0.66 1.49 12.49
C VAL A 71 1.48 0.24 12.15
N LEU A 72 0.87 -0.75 11.51
CA LEU A 72 1.57 -1.96 11.06
C LEU A 72 2.71 -1.62 10.08
N ALA A 73 2.42 -0.76 9.10
CA ALA A 73 3.42 -0.32 8.13
C ALA A 73 4.57 0.45 8.82
N GLY A 74 4.26 1.39 9.71
CA GLY A 74 5.24 2.17 10.47
C GLY A 74 6.19 1.30 11.26
N VAL A 75 5.67 0.32 12.01
CA VAL A 75 6.49 -0.64 12.77
C VAL A 75 7.43 -1.40 11.85
N LEU A 76 6.97 -1.87 10.68
CA LEU A 76 7.81 -2.63 9.75
C LEU A 76 8.95 -1.80 9.16
N ILE A 77 8.76 -0.49 9.03
CA ILE A 77 9.76 0.45 8.51
C ILE A 77 10.78 0.78 9.59
N GLU A 78 10.31 1.28 10.74
CA GLU A 78 11.17 1.77 11.83
C GLU A 78 11.99 0.64 12.46
N SER A 79 11.45 -0.57 12.54
CA SER A 79 12.20 -1.75 13.02
C SER A 79 13.22 -2.29 12.02
N GLY A 80 13.21 -1.82 10.76
CA GLY A 80 14.00 -2.42 9.68
C GLY A 80 13.52 -3.81 9.24
N ALA A 81 12.38 -4.29 9.73
CA ALA A 81 11.81 -5.58 9.36
C ALA A 81 11.52 -5.69 7.87
N ALA A 82 10.99 -4.63 7.25
CA ALA A 82 10.75 -4.58 5.81
C ALA A 82 12.04 -4.82 5.01
N HIS A 83 13.17 -4.30 5.49
CA HIS A 83 14.47 -4.51 4.86
C HIS A 83 14.94 -5.97 5.01
N THR A 84 14.88 -6.54 6.22
CA THR A 84 15.23 -7.97 6.45
C THR A 84 14.40 -8.91 5.58
N ILE A 85 13.09 -8.66 5.45
CA ILE A 85 12.19 -9.46 4.63
C ILE A 85 12.63 -9.39 3.17
N ALA A 86 12.83 -8.18 2.63
CA ALA A 86 13.25 -7.98 1.25
C ALA A 86 14.60 -8.65 0.96
N GLU A 87 15.61 -8.38 1.79
CA GLU A 87 16.96 -8.93 1.66
C GLU A 87 16.94 -10.47 1.67
N THR A 88 16.17 -11.06 2.59
CA THR A 88 16.07 -12.52 2.72
C THR A 88 15.40 -13.14 1.49
N ILE A 89 14.33 -12.54 0.98
CA ILE A 89 13.65 -13.00 -0.24
C ILE A 89 14.62 -12.94 -1.42
N VAL A 90 15.31 -11.82 -1.57
CA VAL A 90 16.23 -11.60 -2.66
C VAL A 90 17.39 -12.59 -2.63
N ARG A 91 17.97 -12.84 -1.46
CA ARG A 91 19.03 -13.85 -1.26
C ARG A 91 18.55 -15.27 -1.56
N LYS A 92 17.31 -15.62 -1.19
CA LYS A 92 16.72 -16.95 -1.45
C LYS A 92 16.37 -17.19 -2.92
N VAL A 93 15.80 -16.19 -3.60
CA VAL A 93 15.41 -16.32 -5.01
C VAL A 93 16.64 -16.30 -5.93
N GLY A 94 17.69 -15.58 -5.52
CA GLY A 94 19.02 -15.61 -6.14
C GLY A 94 19.24 -14.50 -7.17
N GLU A 95 20.52 -14.13 -7.32
CA GLU A 95 20.97 -13.04 -8.21
C GLU A 95 20.70 -13.36 -9.70
N THR A 96 20.67 -14.64 -10.08
CA THR A 96 20.34 -15.09 -11.45
C THR A 96 18.91 -14.77 -11.88
N ARG A 97 18.02 -14.46 -10.92
CA ARG A 97 16.63 -14.05 -11.15
C ARG A 97 16.31 -12.72 -10.46
N ALA A 98 17.26 -11.80 -10.46
CA ALA A 98 17.15 -10.47 -9.83
C ALA A 98 15.80 -9.78 -10.03
N LEU A 99 15.30 -9.66 -11.27
CA LEU A 99 14.03 -8.99 -11.55
C LEU A 99 12.83 -9.69 -10.91
N LEU A 100 12.82 -11.02 -10.89
CA LEU A 100 11.77 -11.78 -10.23
C LEU A 100 11.86 -11.64 -8.71
N ALA A 101 13.08 -11.70 -8.17
CA ALA A 101 13.35 -11.56 -6.75
C ALA A 101 12.85 -10.21 -6.22
N LEU A 102 13.13 -9.12 -6.94
CA LEU A 102 12.68 -7.77 -6.61
C LEU A 102 11.16 -7.61 -6.72
N ALA A 103 10.55 -8.16 -7.78
CA ALA A 103 9.10 -8.12 -7.95
C ALA A 103 8.37 -8.93 -6.85
N VAL A 104 8.89 -10.09 -6.48
CA VAL A 104 8.32 -10.92 -5.40
C VAL A 104 8.54 -10.27 -4.02
N ALA A 105 9.72 -9.69 -3.78
CA ALA A 105 9.99 -8.98 -2.52
C ALA A 105 9.02 -7.81 -2.31
N THR A 106 8.85 -6.97 -3.33
CA THR A 106 7.91 -5.84 -3.28
C THR A 106 6.45 -6.29 -3.22
N LEU A 107 6.08 -7.38 -3.90
CA LEU A 107 4.76 -7.99 -3.77
C LEU A 107 4.49 -8.42 -2.33
N ILE A 108 5.41 -9.14 -1.69
CA ILE A 108 5.20 -9.65 -0.34
C ILE A 108 5.10 -8.48 0.65
N LEU A 109 5.99 -7.49 0.56
CA LEU A 109 5.94 -6.32 1.44
C LEU A 109 4.61 -5.57 1.32
N THR A 110 4.15 -5.34 0.10
CA THR A 110 2.89 -4.61 -0.12
C THR A 110 1.65 -5.45 0.16
N ALA A 111 1.71 -6.77 -0.03
CA ALA A 111 0.65 -7.73 0.34
C ALA A 111 0.36 -7.72 1.85
N VAL A 112 1.40 -7.49 2.64
CA VAL A 112 1.33 -7.36 4.10
C VAL A 112 0.69 -6.04 4.56
N GLY A 113 0.59 -5.03 3.69
CA GLY A 113 0.01 -3.72 4.00
C GLY A 113 1.02 -2.57 4.06
N VAL A 114 2.30 -2.81 3.74
CA VAL A 114 3.27 -1.72 3.55
C VAL A 114 2.91 -0.91 2.31
N PHE A 115 2.98 0.42 2.40
CA PHE A 115 2.72 1.28 1.24
C PHE A 115 3.76 1.06 0.13
N ILE A 116 3.32 1.22 -1.12
CA ILE A 116 4.15 0.89 -2.29
C ILE A 116 5.40 1.78 -2.36
N ASP A 117 5.25 3.07 -2.11
CA ASP A 117 6.34 4.05 -2.06
C ASP A 117 7.40 3.65 -1.02
N VAL A 118 6.96 3.32 0.20
CA VAL A 118 7.80 2.83 1.28
C VAL A 118 8.50 1.51 0.90
N ALA A 119 7.74 0.55 0.36
CA ALA A 119 8.29 -0.75 -0.03
C ALA A 119 9.37 -0.58 -1.11
N VAL A 120 9.13 0.29 -2.11
CA VAL A 120 10.11 0.60 -3.16
C VAL A 120 11.35 1.27 -2.57
N ILE A 121 11.20 2.27 -1.69
CA ILE A 121 12.35 2.94 -1.05
C ILE A 121 13.17 1.95 -0.21
N THR A 122 12.50 1.06 0.52
CA THR A 122 13.18 0.03 1.33
C THR A 122 13.99 -0.95 0.48
N VAL A 123 13.45 -1.34 -0.67
CA VAL A 123 14.06 -2.35 -1.57
C VAL A 123 15.08 -1.71 -2.52
N ALA A 124 14.97 -0.42 -2.83
CA ALA A 124 15.79 0.27 -3.82
C ALA A 124 17.31 0.10 -3.63
N PRO A 125 17.90 0.21 -2.42
CA PRO A 125 19.34 0.01 -2.22
C PRO A 125 19.80 -1.40 -2.61
N ILE A 126 19.01 -2.42 -2.23
CA ILE A 126 19.25 -3.83 -2.57
C ILE A 126 19.12 -4.03 -4.09
N ALA A 127 18.09 -3.43 -4.68
CA ALA A 127 17.82 -3.49 -6.12
C ALA A 127 18.96 -2.89 -6.94
N LEU A 128 19.48 -1.72 -6.54
CA LEU A 128 20.59 -1.06 -7.21
C LEU A 128 21.87 -1.88 -7.12
N SER A 129 22.20 -2.43 -5.95
CA SER A 129 23.36 -3.30 -5.76
C SER A 129 23.33 -4.53 -6.67
N ILE A 130 22.17 -5.18 -6.77
CA ILE A 130 22.01 -6.38 -7.61
C ILE A 130 21.99 -6.02 -9.08
N ALA A 131 21.32 -4.93 -9.45
CA ALA A 131 21.29 -4.48 -10.84
C ALA A 131 22.68 -4.13 -11.36
N HIS A 132 23.52 -3.50 -10.52
CA HIS A 132 24.89 -3.19 -10.88
C HIS A 132 25.71 -4.47 -11.12
N LYS A 133 25.65 -5.44 -10.18
CA LYS A 133 26.35 -6.73 -10.31
C LYS A 133 25.87 -7.56 -11.51
N ALA A 134 24.57 -7.53 -11.79
CA ALA A 134 23.94 -8.32 -12.84
C ALA A 134 23.88 -7.60 -14.20
N GLY A 135 24.36 -6.35 -14.30
CA GLY A 135 24.33 -5.55 -15.53
C GLY A 135 22.91 -5.26 -16.03
N ILE A 136 21.97 -5.00 -15.13
CA ILE A 136 20.54 -4.77 -15.45
C ILE A 136 20.23 -3.27 -15.53
N SER A 137 19.34 -2.90 -16.45
CA SER A 137 18.90 -1.52 -16.60
C SER A 137 18.08 -1.00 -15.41
N ARG A 138 18.19 0.31 -15.13
CA ARG A 138 17.38 0.99 -14.10
C ARG A 138 15.88 0.84 -14.34
N VAL A 139 15.47 0.94 -15.60
CA VAL A 139 14.06 0.86 -15.96
C VAL A 139 13.49 -0.52 -15.65
N ALA A 140 14.28 -1.59 -15.89
CA ALA A 140 13.84 -2.94 -15.61
C ALA A 140 13.64 -3.19 -14.11
N ILE A 141 14.55 -2.74 -13.25
CA ILE A 141 14.39 -2.88 -11.79
C ILE A 141 13.24 -2.03 -11.25
N LEU A 142 13.06 -0.80 -11.74
CA LEU A 142 11.95 0.06 -11.35
C LEU A 142 10.61 -0.56 -11.75
N LEU A 143 10.52 -1.10 -12.98
CA LEU A 143 9.34 -1.77 -13.47
C LEU A 143 9.03 -3.04 -12.66
N ALA A 144 10.05 -3.83 -12.33
CA ALA A 144 9.89 -5.01 -11.49
C ALA A 144 9.39 -4.67 -10.09
N MET A 145 9.98 -3.65 -9.44
CA MET A 145 9.59 -3.22 -8.08
C MET A 145 8.20 -2.58 -8.05
N ILE A 146 7.89 -1.67 -8.97
CA ILE A 146 6.56 -1.01 -9.01
C ILE A 146 5.49 -2.02 -9.42
N GLY A 147 5.77 -2.87 -10.40
CA GLY A 147 4.86 -3.91 -10.85
C GLY A 147 4.57 -4.95 -9.76
N GLY A 148 5.62 -5.43 -9.08
CA GLY A 148 5.49 -6.31 -7.92
C GLY A 148 4.73 -5.65 -6.77
N GLY A 149 5.07 -4.41 -6.44
CA GLY A 149 4.37 -3.63 -5.40
C GLY A 149 2.89 -3.39 -5.72
N LYS A 150 2.53 -3.12 -6.97
CA LYS A 150 1.12 -3.01 -7.37
C LYS A 150 0.40 -4.36 -7.32
N ALA A 151 1.05 -5.44 -7.75
CA ALA A 151 0.51 -6.79 -7.65
C ALA A 151 0.20 -7.18 -6.19
N GLY A 152 1.12 -6.92 -5.26
CA GLY A 152 0.89 -7.17 -3.84
C GLY A 152 -0.17 -6.27 -3.23
N ASN A 153 -0.20 -4.99 -3.63
CA ASN A 153 -1.22 -4.06 -3.14
C ASN A 153 -2.64 -4.54 -3.49
N VAL A 154 -2.90 -5.14 -4.65
CA VAL A 154 -4.27 -5.59 -4.99
C VAL A 154 -4.80 -6.68 -4.05
N MET A 155 -3.93 -7.41 -3.34
CA MET A 155 -4.30 -8.47 -2.39
C MET A 155 -4.04 -8.12 -0.92
N SER A 156 -3.86 -6.83 -0.61
CA SER A 156 -3.48 -6.36 0.73
C SER A 156 -4.56 -5.57 1.46
N PRO A 157 -4.48 -5.44 2.80
CA PRO A 157 -5.37 -4.59 3.58
C PRO A 157 -4.94 -3.12 3.48
N ASN A 158 -5.06 -2.53 2.29
CA ASN A 158 -4.70 -1.14 2.00
C ASN A 158 -5.94 -0.24 1.83
N PRO A 159 -5.76 1.09 1.76
CA PRO A 159 -6.86 2.05 1.60
C PRO A 159 -7.85 1.75 0.49
N ASN A 160 -7.37 1.33 -0.67
CA ASN A 160 -8.21 1.06 -1.83
C ASN A 160 -9.05 -0.20 -1.60
N THR A 161 -8.46 -1.25 -1.02
CA THR A 161 -9.15 -2.50 -0.71
C THR A 161 -10.18 -2.30 0.40
N ILE A 162 -9.84 -1.52 1.44
CA ILE A 162 -10.74 -1.18 2.54
C ILE A 162 -11.92 -0.37 2.02
N ALA A 163 -11.67 0.67 1.22
CA ALA A 163 -12.72 1.47 0.62
C ALA A 163 -13.64 0.63 -0.27
N ALA A 164 -13.09 -0.28 -1.08
CA ALA A 164 -13.90 -1.19 -1.89
C ALA A 164 -14.75 -2.13 -1.02
N ALA A 165 -14.14 -2.76 -0.01
CA ALA A 165 -14.83 -3.66 0.91
C ALA A 165 -16.02 -2.97 1.61
N ASP A 166 -15.81 -1.73 2.08
CA ASP A 166 -16.86 -0.97 2.77
C ASP A 166 -17.99 -0.53 1.84
N ASN A 167 -17.68 -0.03 0.65
CA ASN A 167 -18.70 0.43 -0.30
C ASN A 167 -19.52 -0.72 -0.90
N PHE A 168 -18.93 -1.89 -1.09
CA PHE A 168 -19.64 -3.08 -1.59
C PHE A 168 -20.19 -3.97 -0.47
N HIS A 169 -20.05 -3.55 0.80
CA HIS A 169 -20.45 -4.31 1.99
C HIS A 169 -19.91 -5.75 2.00
N GLN A 170 -18.71 -5.95 1.47
CA GLN A 170 -18.04 -7.24 1.43
C GLN A 170 -17.01 -7.35 2.56
N PRO A 171 -16.79 -8.55 3.13
CA PRO A 171 -15.68 -8.76 4.06
C PRO A 171 -14.34 -8.40 3.41
N LEU A 172 -13.50 -7.64 4.11
CA LEU A 172 -12.16 -7.24 3.62
C LEU A 172 -11.34 -8.45 3.14
N THR A 173 -11.38 -9.54 3.90
CA THR A 173 -10.68 -10.79 3.57
C THR A 173 -11.12 -11.38 2.23
N SER A 174 -12.41 -11.29 1.88
CA SER A 174 -12.93 -11.77 0.59
C SER A 174 -12.38 -10.94 -0.56
N VAL A 175 -12.35 -9.61 -0.42
CA VAL A 175 -11.79 -8.70 -1.44
C VAL A 175 -10.29 -8.93 -1.62
N MET A 176 -9.55 -9.12 -0.51
CA MET A 176 -8.12 -9.47 -0.55
C MET A 176 -7.87 -10.78 -1.28
N MET A 177 -8.65 -11.83 -0.97
CA MET A 177 -8.54 -13.13 -1.63
C MET A 177 -8.87 -13.04 -3.12
N ALA A 178 -9.89 -12.26 -3.50
CA ALA A 178 -10.22 -12.01 -4.90
C ALA A 178 -9.08 -11.30 -5.65
N GLY A 179 -8.29 -10.48 -4.94
CA GLY A 179 -7.12 -9.79 -5.47
C GLY A 179 -5.90 -10.68 -5.78
N ILE A 180 -5.86 -11.92 -5.25
CA ILE A 180 -4.72 -12.83 -5.44
C ILE A 180 -4.52 -13.16 -6.92
N VAL A 181 -5.58 -13.58 -7.63
CA VAL A 181 -5.47 -13.99 -9.03
C VAL A 181 -5.04 -12.81 -9.93
N PRO A 182 -5.70 -11.64 -9.90
CA PRO A 182 -5.24 -10.46 -10.66
C PRO A 182 -3.82 -10.02 -10.28
N GLY A 183 -3.47 -10.08 -8.99
CA GLY A 183 -2.13 -9.72 -8.52
C GLY A 183 -1.05 -10.64 -9.09
N LEU A 184 -1.27 -11.96 -9.07
CA LEU A 184 -0.33 -12.93 -9.66
C LEU A 184 -0.22 -12.77 -11.18
N CYS A 185 -1.32 -12.53 -11.88
CA CYS A 185 -1.29 -12.19 -13.31
C CYS A 185 -0.51 -10.90 -13.57
N GLY A 186 -0.74 -9.86 -12.77
CA GLY A 186 -0.03 -8.58 -12.86
C GLY A 186 1.47 -8.73 -12.60
N LEU A 187 1.85 -9.53 -11.61
CA LEU A 187 3.25 -9.87 -11.33
C LEU A 187 3.91 -10.55 -12.53
N LEU A 188 3.24 -11.54 -13.13
CA LEU A 188 3.77 -12.27 -14.28
C LEU A 188 4.01 -11.32 -15.46
N VAL A 189 3.03 -10.47 -15.77
CA VAL A 189 3.15 -9.47 -16.84
C VAL A 189 4.27 -8.47 -16.54
N ALA A 190 4.32 -7.94 -15.32
CA ALA A 190 5.37 -7.01 -14.90
C ALA A 190 6.77 -7.64 -15.02
N TYR A 191 6.93 -8.90 -14.61
CA TYR A 191 8.18 -9.64 -14.74
C TYR A 191 8.58 -9.84 -16.21
N LEU A 192 7.64 -10.24 -17.08
CA LEU A 192 7.91 -10.43 -18.51
C LEU A 192 8.32 -9.13 -19.19
N LEU A 193 7.66 -8.01 -18.85
CA LEU A 193 8.02 -6.70 -19.36
C LEU A 193 9.37 -6.25 -18.82
N ALA A 194 9.62 -6.37 -17.52
CA ALA A 194 10.91 -6.03 -16.92
C ALA A 194 12.05 -6.82 -17.56
N LYS A 195 11.85 -8.12 -17.81
CA LYS A 195 12.83 -8.97 -18.50
C LYS A 195 13.12 -8.48 -19.93
N ARG A 196 12.09 -8.06 -20.68
CA ARG A 196 12.26 -7.48 -22.03
C ARG A 196 13.03 -6.15 -22.01
N LEU A 197 12.90 -5.39 -20.92
CA LEU A 197 13.61 -4.11 -20.73
C LEU A 197 14.97 -4.23 -20.04
N SER A 198 15.42 -5.44 -19.68
CA SER A 198 16.64 -5.66 -18.90
C SER A 198 17.88 -5.01 -19.52
N ASN A 199 17.95 -4.93 -20.86
CA ASN A 199 19.07 -4.35 -21.61
C ASN A 199 18.70 -3.02 -22.30
N ARG A 200 17.58 -2.39 -21.91
CA ARG A 200 17.07 -1.14 -22.50
C ARG A 200 17.26 0.00 -21.52
N GLY A 201 17.85 1.10 -21.98
CA GLY A 201 18.06 2.32 -21.19
C GLY A 201 19.39 2.33 -20.43
N SER A 202 19.50 3.20 -19.42
CA SER A 202 20.71 3.37 -18.62
C SER A 202 20.90 2.22 -17.63
N MET A 203 22.12 1.68 -17.60
CA MET A 203 22.53 0.71 -16.59
C MET A 203 22.74 1.38 -15.24
N VAL A 204 22.66 0.59 -14.16
CA VAL A 204 23.00 1.06 -12.82
C VAL A 204 24.52 1.18 -12.70
N LEU A 205 24.99 2.37 -12.33
CA LEU A 205 26.42 2.65 -12.17
C LEU A 205 26.84 2.52 -10.69
N ALA A 206 28.14 2.40 -10.45
CA ALA A 206 28.68 2.20 -9.10
C ALA A 206 28.45 3.43 -8.21
N GLU A 207 28.41 4.64 -8.79
CA GLU A 207 28.18 5.89 -8.07
C GLU A 207 26.75 5.99 -7.50
N GLU A 208 25.82 5.15 -7.96
CA GLU A 208 24.43 5.11 -7.50
C GLU A 208 24.22 4.17 -6.31
N LEU A 209 25.28 3.46 -5.91
CA LEU A 209 25.27 2.57 -4.77
C LEU A 209 25.42 3.39 -3.49
N THR A 210 24.30 3.67 -2.82
CA THR A 210 24.34 4.22 -1.47
C THR A 210 24.73 3.12 -0.47
N ALA A 211 25.82 3.31 0.27
CA ALA A 211 26.13 2.49 1.44
C ALA A 211 25.06 2.73 2.51
N GLN A 212 24.25 1.71 2.83
CA GLN A 212 23.37 1.78 3.98
C GLN A 212 24.13 1.33 5.22
N ASN A 213 24.00 2.10 6.30
CA ASN A 213 24.44 1.69 7.61
C ASN A 213 23.62 0.46 8.05
N GLU A 214 24.33 -0.63 8.34
CA GLU A 214 23.80 -1.83 8.97
C GLU A 214 23.50 -1.54 10.44
N GLY A 215 22.38 -0.85 10.70
CA GLY A 215 21.79 -0.84 12.03
C GLY A 215 21.41 -2.26 12.47
N ALA A 216 21.20 -2.46 13.78
CA ALA A 216 20.70 -3.73 14.28
C ALA A 216 19.32 -4.04 13.65
N ARG A 217 19.23 -5.16 12.92
CA ARG A 217 18.00 -5.59 12.24
C ARG A 217 17.44 -6.84 12.92
N PRO A 218 16.10 -6.98 13.00
CA PRO A 218 15.48 -8.19 13.50
C PRO A 218 15.79 -9.37 12.55
N GLY A 219 15.82 -10.58 13.10
CA GLY A 219 15.89 -11.80 12.29
C GLY A 219 14.64 -11.98 11.43
N PHE A 220 14.74 -12.75 10.34
CA PHE A 220 13.65 -12.93 9.36
C PHE A 220 12.31 -13.38 9.99
N TRP A 221 12.35 -14.34 10.92
CA TRP A 221 11.14 -14.81 11.60
C TRP A 221 10.54 -13.77 12.54
N ALA A 222 11.38 -12.98 13.19
CA ALA A 222 10.93 -11.85 14.00
C ALA A 222 10.31 -10.76 13.11
N ALA A 223 10.92 -10.44 11.97
CA ALA A 223 10.40 -9.48 10.99
C ALA A 223 9.03 -9.91 10.42
N LEU A 224 8.82 -11.21 10.22
CA LEU A 224 7.56 -11.76 9.71
C LEU A 224 6.45 -11.87 10.78
N SER A 225 6.78 -11.67 12.05
CA SER A 225 5.81 -11.85 13.15
C SER A 225 4.64 -10.87 13.09
N ALA A 226 4.88 -9.57 12.92
CA ALA A 226 3.81 -8.55 12.84
C ALA A 226 2.79 -8.84 11.71
N PRO A 227 3.25 -9.07 10.47
CA PRO A 227 2.39 -9.43 9.35
C PRO A 227 1.57 -10.70 9.60
N LEU A 228 2.24 -11.72 10.15
CA LEU A 228 1.63 -13.02 10.36
C LEU A 228 0.56 -12.96 11.45
N ILE A 229 0.81 -12.24 12.54
CA ILE A 229 -0.18 -12.00 13.60
C ILE A 229 -1.39 -11.24 13.04
N ALA A 230 -1.17 -10.16 12.28
CA ALA A 230 -2.26 -9.41 11.66
C ALA A 230 -3.13 -10.30 10.74
N ILE A 231 -2.49 -11.10 9.89
CA ILE A 231 -3.18 -12.03 8.97
C ILE A 231 -3.96 -13.10 9.75
N VAL A 232 -3.36 -13.68 10.80
CA VAL A 232 -4.04 -14.68 11.64
C VAL A 232 -5.29 -14.07 12.29
N LEU A 233 -5.19 -12.88 12.88
CA LEU A 233 -6.32 -12.20 13.51
C LEU A 233 -7.45 -11.92 12.50
N LEU A 234 -7.13 -11.45 11.30
CA LEU A 234 -8.12 -11.23 10.23
C LEU A 234 -8.74 -12.54 9.70
N SER A 235 -7.96 -13.61 9.69
CA SER A 235 -8.38 -14.93 9.17
C SER A 235 -9.22 -15.73 10.16
N LEU A 236 -9.34 -15.30 11.42
CA LEU A 236 -10.23 -15.94 12.40
C LEU A 236 -11.71 -15.87 12.01
N ARG A 237 -12.11 -14.84 11.24
CA ARG A 237 -13.49 -14.70 10.79
C ARG A 237 -13.95 -15.85 9.89
N PRO A 238 -13.28 -16.17 8.77
CA PRO A 238 -13.67 -17.30 7.92
C PRO A 238 -13.41 -18.67 8.56
N ILE A 239 -12.43 -18.80 9.47
CA ILE A 239 -12.02 -20.10 10.03
C ILE A 239 -12.85 -20.49 11.26
N ALA A 240 -13.09 -19.54 12.17
CA ALA A 240 -13.69 -19.78 13.47
C ALA A 240 -14.96 -18.94 13.72
N GLY A 241 -15.40 -18.13 12.75
CA GLY A 241 -16.55 -17.23 12.89
C GLY A 241 -16.28 -16.01 13.76
N ILE A 242 -15.05 -15.81 14.25
CA ILE A 242 -14.69 -14.71 15.14
C ILE A 242 -14.28 -13.50 14.30
N ALA A 243 -15.15 -12.49 14.23
CA ALA A 243 -14.87 -11.27 13.48
C ALA A 243 -14.00 -10.30 14.28
N ILE A 244 -12.75 -10.11 13.85
CA ILE A 244 -11.87 -9.05 14.35
C ILE A 244 -11.79 -7.96 13.29
N ASP A 245 -12.16 -6.74 13.64
CA ASP A 245 -12.12 -5.61 12.72
C ASP A 245 -10.66 -5.24 12.37
N PRO A 246 -10.36 -4.88 11.10
CA PRO A 246 -9.03 -4.39 10.71
C PRO A 246 -8.51 -3.22 11.55
N LEU A 247 -9.42 -2.39 12.08
CA LEU A 247 -9.09 -1.30 13.01
C LEU A 247 -8.32 -1.79 14.25
N ILE A 248 -8.57 -3.02 14.69
CA ILE A 248 -7.92 -3.64 15.85
C ILE A 248 -6.83 -4.62 15.40
N ALA A 249 -7.12 -5.47 14.41
CA ALA A 249 -6.20 -6.52 13.99
C ALA A 249 -4.85 -5.99 13.49
N LEU A 250 -4.85 -4.91 12.72
CA LEU A 250 -3.61 -4.37 12.11
C LEU A 250 -2.69 -3.71 13.15
N PRO A 251 -3.17 -2.83 14.06
CA PRO A 251 -2.34 -2.29 15.13
C PRO A 251 -1.86 -3.36 16.11
N VAL A 252 -2.71 -4.32 16.47
CA VAL A 252 -2.31 -5.42 17.36
C VAL A 252 -1.21 -6.26 16.71
N GLY A 253 -1.32 -6.56 15.43
CA GLY A 253 -0.24 -7.22 14.69
C GLY A 253 1.06 -6.42 14.70
N GLY A 254 0.98 -5.12 14.42
CA GLY A 254 2.13 -4.22 14.47
C GLY A 254 2.80 -4.20 15.85
N LEU A 255 2.05 -3.92 16.91
CA LEU A 255 2.56 -3.83 18.27
C LEU A 255 3.13 -5.17 18.78
N ALA A 256 2.42 -6.27 18.55
CA ALA A 256 2.90 -7.59 18.95
C ALA A 256 4.19 -7.97 18.19
N GLY A 257 4.27 -7.64 16.90
CA GLY A 257 5.50 -7.86 16.15
C GLY A 257 6.66 -6.96 16.61
N ALA A 258 6.39 -5.70 16.97
CA ALA A 258 7.42 -4.81 17.51
C ALA A 258 8.06 -5.41 18.78
N LEU A 259 7.24 -5.96 19.68
CA LEU A 259 7.71 -6.64 20.89
C LEU A 259 8.59 -7.86 20.55
N LEU A 260 8.19 -8.68 19.58
CA LEU A 260 8.93 -9.88 19.16
C LEU A 260 10.22 -9.55 18.41
N MET A 261 10.29 -8.40 17.75
CA MET A 261 11.48 -7.91 17.05
C MET A 261 12.53 -7.35 18.01
N GLY A 262 12.22 -7.23 19.31
CA GLY A 262 13.10 -6.57 20.28
C GLY A 262 13.34 -5.09 19.94
N ALA A 263 12.47 -4.50 19.11
CA ALA A 263 12.52 -3.09 18.79
C ALA A 263 12.20 -2.34 20.09
N SER A 264 13.23 -1.74 20.68
CA SER A 264 13.12 -0.92 21.87
C SER A 264 12.18 0.26 21.63
N ALA A 265 11.77 0.91 22.72
CA ALA A 265 10.73 1.94 22.84
C ALA A 265 10.71 3.06 21.78
N SER A 266 11.73 3.23 20.93
CA SER A 266 11.76 4.14 19.77
C SER A 266 10.79 3.79 18.63
N ALA A 267 10.44 2.51 18.44
CA ALA A 267 9.45 2.13 17.40
C ALA A 267 7.99 2.36 17.85
N ILE A 268 7.79 2.65 19.15
CA ILE A 268 6.48 2.85 19.80
C ILE A 268 6.25 4.34 20.10
N SER A 269 7.27 5.20 19.98
CA SER A 269 7.13 6.65 20.05
C SER A 269 6.55 7.21 18.74
N LEU A 270 5.28 6.91 18.51
CA LEU A 270 4.38 7.59 17.57
C LEU A 270 3.75 8.80 18.26
#